data_AF-A0A948PML0-F1
#
_entry.id   AF-A0A948PML0-F1
#
_cell.length_a   1.000
_cell.length_b   1.000
_cell.length_c   1.000
_cell.angle_alpha   90.00
_cell.angle_beta   90.00
_cell.angle_gamma   90.00
#
_symmetry.space_group_name_H-M   'P 1'
#
loop_
_entity.id
_entity.type
_entity.pdbx_description
1 polymer ?
#
loop_
_entity_poly.entity_id
_entity_poly.type
_entity_poly.pdbx_seq_one_letter_code
_entity_poly.pdbx_strand_id
1 'polypeptide(L)' 'NLSFSFLKENHVEIITGVNLPMLIKFVSLQRGHNLKEVAKKVVEQGKKNIHLASALLNPK' A
#
# COMPACT_ATOMS: atom_id res chain seq x y z
N ASN A 1 17.18 3.79 2.12
CA ASN A 1 17.74 3.29 0.86
C ASN A 1 18.38 1.91 0.94
N LEU A 2 18.85 1.44 2.12
CA LEU A 2 19.39 0.08 2.26
C LEU A 2 18.41 -1.04 1.84
N SER A 3 17.10 -0.83 1.97
CA SER A 3 16.10 -1.80 1.53
C SER A 3 16.15 -2.06 0.02
N PHE A 4 16.47 -1.06 -0.81
CA PHE A 4 16.41 -1.17 -2.28
C PHE A 4 17.36 -2.21 -2.86
N SER A 5 18.50 -2.50 -2.21
CA SER A 5 19.41 -3.56 -2.66
C SER A 5 18.83 -4.97 -2.54
N PHE A 6 17.72 -5.13 -1.82
CA PHE A 6 17.03 -6.41 -1.66
C PHE A 6 15.88 -6.62 -2.64
N LEU A 7 15.58 -5.63 -3.50
CA LEU A 7 14.54 -5.77 -4.52
C LEU A 7 14.88 -6.96 -5.44
N LYS A 8 13.93 -7.88 -5.61
CA LYS A 8 14.12 -9.07 -6.44
C LYS A 8 12.83 -9.40 -7.17
N GLU A 9 12.88 -9.34 -8.50
CA GLU A 9 11.71 -9.57 -9.33
C GLU A 9 10.99 -10.87 -8.96
N ASN A 10 9.66 -10.78 -8.81
CA ASN A 10 8.76 -11.88 -8.41
C ASN A 10 9.03 -12.53 -7.04
N HIS A 11 9.99 -12.03 -6.25
CA HIS A 11 10.35 -12.61 -4.95
C HIS A 11 10.29 -11.61 -3.79
N VAL A 12 10.76 -10.38 -4.00
CA VAL A 12 10.80 -9.32 -2.99
C VAL A 12 10.36 -8.02 -3.63
N GLU A 13 9.38 -7.36 -3.01
CA GLU A 13 8.88 -6.05 -3.42
C GLU A 13 9.02 -5.07 -2.25
N ILE A 14 9.25 -3.79 -2.57
CA ILE A 14 9.52 -2.74 -1.58
C ILE A 14 8.46 -1.66 -1.69
N ILE A 15 7.70 -1.47 -0.60
CA ILE A 15 6.72 -0.39 -0.46
C ILE A 15 7.25 0.62 0.56
N THR A 16 7.32 1.88 0.14
CA THR A 16 7.70 3.00 1.01
C THR A 16 6.47 3.79 1.46
N GLY A 17 6.59 4.55 2.56
CA GLY A 17 5.52 5.42 3.02
C GLY A 17 4.31 4.65 3.57
N VAL A 18 4.57 3.51 4.22
CA VAL A 18 3.54 2.66 4.81
C VAL A 18 2.67 3.47 5.77
N ASN A 19 1.36 3.28 5.65
CA ASN A 19 0.36 3.81 6.57
C ASN A 19 -0.59 2.70 7.04
N LEU A 20 -1.47 3.02 7.99
CA LEU A 20 -2.37 2.03 8.59
C LEU A 20 -3.33 1.36 7.57
N PRO A 21 -3.99 2.08 6.65
CA PRO A 21 -4.80 1.47 5.58
C PRO A 21 -4.06 0.42 4.75
N MET A 22 -2.78 0.66 4.44
CA MET A 22 -1.93 -0.30 3.73
C MET A 22 -1.78 -1.61 4.51
N LEU A 23 -1.52 -1.54 5.82
CA LEU A 23 -1.36 -2.72 6.68
C LEU A 23 -2.64 -3.54 6.78
N ILE A 24 -3.79 -2.88 6.97
CA ILE A 24 -5.10 -3.55 7.02
C ILE A 24 -5.37 -4.27 5.69
N LYS A 25 -5.12 -3.60 4.55
CA LYS A 25 -5.32 -4.19 3.23
C LYS A 25 -4.38 -5.38 2.98
N PHE A 26 -3.11 -5.26 3.38
CA PHE A 26 -2.11 -6.32 3.24
C PHE A 26 -2.55 -7.60 3.96
N VAL A 27 -2.94 -7.50 5.23
CA VAL A 27 -3.39 -8.64 6.03
C VAL A 27 -4.56 -9.39 5.38
N SER A 28 -5.49 -8.66 4.73
CA SER A 28 -6.62 -9.28 4.04
C SER A 28 -6.28 -9.99 2.73
N LEU A 29 -5.14 -9.65 2.09
CA LEU A 29 -4.79 -10.15 0.75
C LEU A 29 -3.65 -11.17 0.76
N GLN A 30 -2.73 -11.10 1.73
CA GLN A 30 -1.44 -11.81 1.73
C GLN A 30 -1.54 -13.34 1.59
N ARG A 31 -2.69 -13.96 1.88
CA ARG A 31 -2.88 -15.42 1.81
C ARG A 31 -3.55 -15.91 0.52
N GLY A 32 -4.05 -15.02 -0.33
CA GLY A 32 -4.89 -15.39 -1.48
C GLY A 32 -4.49 -14.78 -2.82
N HIS A 33 -3.40 -14.02 -2.87
CA HIS A 33 -2.97 -13.29 -4.06
C HIS A 33 -1.45 -13.35 -4.23
N ASN A 34 -0.97 -13.20 -5.46
CA ASN A 34 0.46 -13.12 -5.74
C ASN A 34 1.06 -11.77 -5.28
N LEU A 35 2.39 -11.73 -5.11
CA LEU A 35 3.13 -10.57 -4.60
C LEU A 35 2.82 -9.27 -5.37
N LYS A 36 2.81 -9.34 -6.70
CA LYS A 36 2.57 -8.18 -7.57
C LYS A 36 1.17 -7.59 -7.37
N GLU A 37 0.16 -8.45 -7.27
CA GLU A 37 -1.22 -8.02 -7.00
C GLU A 37 -1.39 -7.44 -5.61
N VAL A 38 -0.81 -8.09 -4.59
CA VAL A 38 -0.83 -7.58 -3.21
C VAL A 38 -0.20 -6.20 -3.16
N ALA A 39 1.00 -6.04 -3.71
CA ALA A 39 1.73 -4.78 -3.68
C ALA A 39 0.95 -3.64 -4.36
N LYS A 40 0.41 -3.90 -5.56
CA LYS A 40 -0.42 -2.92 -6.27
C LYS A 40 -1.65 -2.51 -5.46
N LYS A 41 -2.43 -3.47 -4.96
CA LYS A 41 -3.67 -3.21 -4.21
C LYS A 41 -3.41 -2.49 -2.88
N VAL A 42 -2.30 -2.81 -2.21
CA VAL A 42 -1.88 -2.15 -0.96
C VAL A 42 -1.51 -0.69 -1.22
N VAL A 43 -0.68 -0.40 -2.22
CA VAL A 43 -0.29 0.98 -2.56
C VAL A 43 -1.51 1.80 -3.00
N GLU A 44 -2.40 1.22 -3.80
CA GLU A 44 -3.65 1.88 -4.21
C GLU A 44 -4.53 2.22 -3.02
N GLN A 45 -4.72 1.30 -2.06
CA GLN A 45 -5.48 1.57 -0.84
C GLN A 45 -4.84 2.69 -0.03
N GLY A 46 -3.52 2.64 0.15
CA GLY A 46 -2.79 3.64 0.92
C GLY A 46 -2.95 5.04 0.35
N LYS A 47 -2.90 5.19 -0.99
CA LYS A 47 -3.13 6.48 -1.68
C LYS A 47 -4.60 6.92 -1.59
N LYS A 48 -5.54 6.00 -1.82
CA LYS A 48 -6.97 6.29 -1.79
C LYS A 48 -7.45 6.75 -0.43
N ASN A 49 -6.80 6.35 0.66
CA ASN A 49 -7.21 6.70 2.03
C ASN A 49 -6.53 7.96 2.58
N ILE A 50 -5.74 8.66 1.77
CA ILE A 50 -5.16 9.94 2.16
C ILE A 50 -6.13 11.03 1.72
N HIS A 51 -6.81 11.63 2.70
CA HIS A 51 -7.74 12.72 2.47
C HIS A 51 -7.46 13.85 3.45
N LEU A 52 -7.68 15.08 2.98
CA LEU A 52 -7.82 16.21 3.87
C LEU A 52 -9.24 16.18 4.46
N ALA A 53 -9.36 15.91 5.76
CA ALA A 53 -10.66 15.79 6.42
C ALA A 53 -11.53 17.03 6.22
N SER A 54 -10.94 18.24 6.25
CA SER A 54 -11.67 19.49 6.02
C SER A 54 -12.26 19.61 4.61
N ALA A 55 -11.64 18.98 3.59
CA ALA A 55 -12.18 18.95 2.23
C ALA A 55 -13.39 18.01 2.09
N LEU A 56 -13.54 17.02 2.99
CA LEU A 56 -14.70 16.13 3.02
C LEU A 56 -15.88 16.71 3.80
N LEU A 57 -15.58 17.53 4.82
CA LEU A 57 -16.60 18.13 5.69
C LEU A 57 -17.19 19.42 5.11
N ASN A 58 -16.49 20.07 4.18
CA ASN A 58 -16.95 21.28 3.50
C ASN A 58 -16.80 21.12 1.97
N PRO A 59 -17.65 20.32 1.31
CA PRO A 59 -17.73 20.34 -0.14
C PRO A 59 -18.18 21.76 -0.57
N LYS A 60 -17.37 22.43 -1.39
CA LYS A 60 -17.79 23.65 -2.08
C LYS A 60 -18.89 23.34 -3.09
#